data_AF-A0A4R0KFX0-F1
#
_entry.id   AF-A0A4R0KFX0-F1
#
_cell.length_a   1.000
_cell.length_b   1.000
_cell.length_c   1.000
_cell.angle_alpha   90.00
_cell.angle_beta   90.00
_cell.angle_gamma   90.00
#
_symmetry.space_group_name_H-M   'P 1'
#
loop_
_entity.id
_entity.type
_entity.pdbx_description
1 polymer ?
#
loop_
_entity_poly.entity_id
_entity_poly.type
_entity_poly.pdbx_seq_one_letter_code
_entity_poly.pdbx_strand_id
1 'polypeptide(L)'
;MRKPTLAAAMLAAAVLLLTGCGADDPEVQVASGTGGQPQATAPSSAPASLSRDEMAVKFTQCLREQGLDVPDPEPGKGPMLKFDKNSGVTREKVDAAMEACRQYNPQGESGPNPQQEENGRKFAECMRKNGVEKFPDPKPGQRGVMIGPGVGDDPDFKKAQETCQSILAGK
;
A
#
# COMPACT_ATOMS: atom_id res chain seq x y z
N MET A 1 53.04 -7.20 18.71
CA MET A 1 53.38 -7.61 20.09
C MET A 1 52.32 -7.01 21.02
N ARG A 2 51.33 -7.82 21.39
CA ARG A 2 51.05 -8.35 22.76
C ARG A 2 50.15 -7.43 23.61
N LYS A 3 48.85 -7.80 23.67
CA LYS A 3 47.86 -7.40 24.69
C LYS A 3 48.07 -8.22 25.98
N PRO A 4 47.65 -7.71 27.15
CA PRO A 4 46.79 -8.46 28.08
C PRO A 4 45.65 -7.57 28.67
N THR A 5 44.36 -7.97 28.74
CA THR A 5 43.66 -8.80 29.78
C THR A 5 43.82 -8.26 31.21
N LEU A 6 42.85 -8.18 32.15
CA LEU A 6 41.49 -8.70 32.37
C LEU A 6 40.98 -8.08 33.71
N ALA A 7 39.69 -8.25 34.01
CA ALA A 7 39.10 -8.50 35.35
C ALA A 7 38.11 -7.47 35.93
N ALA A 8 36.93 -8.02 36.23
CA ALA A 8 35.76 -7.44 36.87
C ALA A 8 35.87 -7.44 38.40
N ALA A 9 35.10 -6.56 39.07
CA ALA A 9 34.63 -6.79 40.43
C ALA A 9 33.33 -6.01 40.68
N MET A 10 32.25 -6.76 40.92
CA MET A 10 30.98 -6.30 41.48
C MET A 10 31.15 -6.01 42.97
N LEU A 11 30.48 -4.97 43.48
CA LEU A 11 30.01 -4.89 44.86
C LEU A 11 28.78 -3.98 44.93
N ALA A 12 27.66 -4.59 45.32
CA ALA A 12 26.35 -3.99 45.47
C ALA A 12 26.24 -3.26 46.82
N ALA A 13 25.47 -2.16 46.84
CA ALA A 13 24.80 -1.67 48.04
C ALA A 13 23.44 -1.10 47.64
N ALA A 14 22.39 -1.71 48.19
CA ALA A 14 20.99 -1.40 47.95
C ALA A 14 20.50 -0.25 48.83
N VAL A 15 19.60 0.58 48.31
CA VAL A 15 18.57 1.27 49.11
C VAL A 15 17.27 1.27 48.31
N LEU A 16 16.27 0.56 48.83
CA LEU A 16 14.87 0.59 48.40
C LEU A 16 14.20 1.89 48.90
N LEU A 17 13.38 2.55 48.07
CA LEU A 17 12.13 3.17 48.53
C LEU A 17 11.06 3.11 47.41
N LEU A 18 9.96 2.44 47.73
CA LEU A 18 8.66 2.43 47.04
C LEU A 18 7.90 3.72 47.37
N THR A 19 7.40 4.46 46.36
CA THR A 19 6.16 5.27 46.36
C THR A 19 5.83 5.54 44.87
N GLY A 20 4.61 5.50 44.34
CA GLY A 20 3.28 5.69 44.91
C GLY A 20 2.62 6.88 44.18
N CYS A 21 1.57 6.60 43.40
CA CYS A 21 0.79 7.45 42.47
C CYS A 21 0.39 8.89 42.94
N GLY A 22 0.33 9.85 42.01
CA GLY A 22 -0.74 10.87 41.98
C GLY A 22 -0.36 12.37 41.91
N ALA A 23 -0.98 13.07 40.94
CA ALA A 23 -1.61 14.40 41.06
C ALA A 23 -0.79 15.73 40.89
N ASP A 24 -1.07 16.37 39.73
CA ASP A 24 -1.38 17.81 39.51
C ASP A 24 -0.29 18.91 39.27
N ASP A 25 -0.44 19.54 38.09
CA ASP A 25 0.13 20.75 37.41
C ASP A 25 0.05 22.07 38.23
N PRO A 26 0.41 23.30 37.77
CA PRO A 26 0.93 23.75 36.45
C PRO A 26 2.04 24.84 36.48
N GLU A 27 2.75 25.03 35.37
CA GLU A 27 3.17 26.39 34.95
C GLU A 27 3.05 26.54 33.43
N VAL A 28 1.84 26.89 32.99
CA VAL A 28 1.62 27.58 31.73
C VAL A 28 1.16 29.00 32.08
N GLN A 29 2.04 29.97 31.89
CA GLN A 29 1.61 31.36 31.70
C GLN A 29 1.40 31.59 30.20
N VAL A 30 0.18 31.30 29.75
CA VAL A 30 -0.39 31.88 28.53
C VAL A 30 -1.55 32.79 28.92
N ALA A 31 -1.59 33.93 28.24
CA ALA A 31 -2.53 35.02 28.47
C ALA A 31 -3.99 34.55 28.52
N SER A 32 -4.74 35.12 29.47
CA SER A 32 -6.18 34.93 29.61
C SER A 32 -6.96 35.42 28.39
N GLY A 33 -7.76 34.53 27.81
CA GLY A 33 -8.71 34.80 26.74
C GLY A 33 -9.62 33.59 26.50
N THR A 34 -10.59 33.41 27.39
CA THR A 34 -11.84 32.64 27.25
C THR A 34 -11.91 31.52 26.18
N GLY A 35 -11.91 30.27 26.65
CA GLY A 35 -12.76 29.20 26.13
C GLY A 35 -12.14 28.23 25.12
N GLY A 36 -11.90 26.99 25.54
CA GLY A 36 -11.77 25.84 24.63
C GLY A 36 -10.55 24.95 24.86
N GLN A 37 -10.70 23.98 25.77
CA GLN A 37 -9.96 22.74 25.98
C GLN A 37 -8.99 22.28 24.85
N PRO A 38 -7.67 22.13 25.10
CA PRO A 38 -6.81 21.29 24.28
C PRO A 38 -7.00 19.82 24.69
N GLN A 39 -7.71 19.08 23.85
CA GLN A 39 -7.76 17.62 23.90
C GLN A 39 -6.37 17.09 23.52
N ALA A 40 -5.63 16.58 24.51
CA ALA A 40 -4.38 15.87 24.29
C ALA A 40 -4.63 14.66 23.39
N THR A 41 -4.24 14.75 22.13
CA THR A 41 -4.17 13.61 21.23
C THR A 41 -2.92 12.81 21.59
N ALA A 42 -3.12 11.64 22.21
CA ALA A 42 -2.06 10.66 22.41
C ALA A 42 -1.46 10.23 21.06
N PRO A 43 -0.13 10.07 20.93
CA PRO A 43 0.43 9.33 19.80
C PRO A 43 0.04 7.86 19.98
N SER A 44 -0.86 7.39 19.13
CA SER A 44 -1.22 5.98 19.05
C SER A 44 -0.07 5.23 18.36
N SER A 45 0.77 4.58 19.14
CA SER A 45 1.78 3.65 18.65
C SER A 45 1.12 2.36 18.17
N ALA A 46 0.50 2.40 17.00
CA ALA A 46 0.33 1.20 16.17
C ALA A 46 1.68 0.89 15.50
N PRO A 47 2.04 -0.38 15.25
CA PRO A 47 3.16 -0.67 14.35
C PRO A 47 2.81 -0.03 13.00
N ALA A 48 3.59 0.98 12.61
CA ALA A 48 3.38 1.70 11.36
C ALA A 48 3.55 0.71 10.21
N SER A 49 2.43 0.18 9.70
CA SER A 49 2.35 -0.10 8.28
C SER A 49 2.82 1.18 7.59
N LEU A 50 3.88 1.05 6.77
CA LEU A 50 4.46 2.20 6.07
C LEU A 50 3.32 3.02 5.50
N SER A 51 3.32 4.32 5.80
CA SER A 51 2.34 5.24 5.24
C SER A 51 2.33 5.11 3.71
N ARG A 52 1.19 5.39 3.07
CA ARG A 52 1.08 5.36 1.61
C ARG A 52 2.20 6.15 0.92
N ASP A 53 2.61 7.26 1.53
CA ASP A 53 3.70 8.10 1.05
C ASP A 53 5.07 7.39 1.19
N GLU A 54 5.35 6.75 2.32
CA GLU A 54 6.58 5.96 2.50
C GLU A 54 6.67 4.77 1.53
N MET A 55 5.54 4.11 1.25
CA MET A 55 5.47 3.05 0.26
C MET A 55 5.73 3.59 -1.16
N ALA A 56 5.15 4.75 -1.51
CA ALA A 56 5.39 5.42 -2.78
C ALA A 56 6.86 5.85 -2.96
N VAL A 57 7.52 6.31 -1.90
CA VAL A 57 8.95 6.66 -1.92
C VAL A 57 9.82 5.41 -2.13
N LYS A 58 9.52 4.30 -1.45
CA LYS A 58 10.24 3.02 -1.68
C LYS A 58 10.06 2.51 -3.10
N PHE A 59 8.89 2.74 -3.68
CA PHE A 59 8.62 2.39 -5.06
C PHE A 59 9.44 3.21 -6.05
N THR A 60 9.47 4.54 -5.93
CA THR A 60 10.28 5.39 -6.82
C THR A 60 11.78 5.12 -6.65
N GLN A 61 12.24 4.83 -5.43
CA GLN A 61 13.62 4.39 -5.18
C GLN A 61 13.94 3.09 -5.93
N CYS A 62 13.09 2.07 -5.79
CA CYS A 62 13.28 0.80 -6.51
C CYS A 62 13.31 1.02 -8.03
N LEU A 63 12.44 1.87 -8.59
CA LEU A 63 12.45 2.16 -10.03
C LEU A 63 13.76 2.82 -10.49
N ARG A 64 14.37 3.70 -9.68
CA ARG A 64 15.70 4.26 -9.96
C ARG A 64 16.79 3.21 -9.94
N GLU A 65 16.72 2.25 -9.02
CA GLU A 65 17.64 1.10 -9.00
C GLU A 65 17.52 0.23 -10.26
N GLN A 66 16.30 0.12 -10.82
CA GLN A 66 16.06 -0.52 -12.12
C GLN A 66 16.46 0.38 -13.32
N GLY A 67 17.01 1.56 -13.06
CA GLY A 67 17.50 2.49 -14.07
C GLY A 67 16.40 3.29 -14.78
N LEU A 68 15.28 3.52 -14.10
CA LEU A 68 14.25 4.47 -14.50
C LEU A 68 14.43 5.77 -13.69
N ASP A 69 14.73 6.86 -14.37
CA ASP A 69 14.85 8.16 -13.71
C ASP A 69 13.45 8.73 -13.42
N VAL A 70 12.97 8.51 -12.20
CA VAL A 70 11.65 8.93 -11.74
C VAL A 70 11.76 9.93 -10.59
N PRO A 71 11.02 11.06 -10.63
CA PRO A 71 11.01 12.02 -9.53
C PRO A 71 10.34 11.41 -8.28
N ASP A 72 10.67 11.94 -7.11
CA ASP A 72 9.99 11.56 -5.87
C ASP A 72 8.51 11.98 -5.89
N PRO A 73 7.61 11.20 -5.27
CA PRO A 73 6.20 11.53 -5.20
C PRO A 73 5.98 12.74 -4.28
N GLU A 74 5.13 13.68 -4.70
CA GLU A 74 4.63 14.72 -3.78
C GLU A 74 3.69 14.07 -2.73
N PRO A 75 3.69 14.55 -1.47
CA PRO A 75 2.81 14.03 -0.43
C PRO A 75 1.35 14.00 -0.88
N GLY A 76 0.70 12.84 -0.74
CA GLY A 76 -0.72 12.66 -1.09
C GLY A 76 -1.04 12.58 -2.59
N LYS A 77 -0.06 12.73 -3.50
CA LYS A 77 -0.28 12.58 -4.97
C LYS A 77 0.19 11.25 -5.54
N GLY A 78 1.07 10.55 -4.83
CA GLY A 78 1.63 9.27 -5.27
C GLY A 78 2.66 9.40 -6.41
N PRO A 79 3.23 8.28 -6.90
CA PRO A 79 4.33 8.28 -7.86
C PRO A 79 3.83 8.60 -9.28
N MET A 80 4.42 9.65 -9.90
CA MET A 80 4.15 10.01 -11.30
C MET A 80 5.25 9.49 -12.21
N LEU A 81 4.91 8.48 -13.00
CA LEU A 81 5.80 7.93 -14.02
C LEU A 81 5.66 8.74 -15.32
N LYS A 82 6.56 9.70 -15.51
CA LYS A 82 6.70 10.48 -16.74
C LYS A 82 8.02 10.13 -17.38
N PHE A 83 7.97 9.45 -18.53
CA PHE A 83 9.16 9.15 -19.32
C PHE A 83 9.12 10.00 -20.59
N ASP A 84 10.13 10.84 -20.75
CA ASP A 84 10.31 11.59 -22.00
C ASP A 84 10.62 10.65 -23.14
N LYS A 85 10.12 10.94 -24.35
CA LYS A 85 10.41 10.14 -25.56
C LYS A 85 11.92 10.10 -25.90
N ASN A 86 12.71 11.03 -25.38
CA ASN A 86 14.16 11.10 -25.56
C ASN A 86 14.97 10.47 -24.40
N SER A 87 14.32 9.91 -23.38
CA SER A 87 14.99 9.33 -22.21
C SER A 87 15.71 7.99 -22.50
N GLY A 88 15.52 7.40 -23.68
CA GLY A 88 16.07 6.08 -24.01
C GLY A 88 15.44 4.93 -23.21
N VAL A 89 14.39 5.21 -22.44
CA VAL A 89 13.63 4.22 -21.68
C VAL A 89 12.65 3.51 -22.62
N THR A 90 12.83 2.21 -22.81
CA THR A 90 11.91 1.39 -23.59
C THR A 90 10.74 0.93 -22.74
N ARG A 91 9.63 0.54 -23.39
CA ARG A 91 8.46 0.01 -22.69
C ARG A 91 8.80 -1.27 -21.93
N GLU A 92 9.64 -2.12 -22.51
CA GLU A 92 10.12 -3.36 -21.90
C GLU A 92 10.91 -3.08 -20.60
N LYS A 93 11.75 -2.03 -20.59
CA LYS A 93 12.50 -1.64 -19.39
C LYS A 93 11.58 -1.12 -18.29
N VAL A 94 10.53 -0.38 -18.67
CA VAL A 94 9.50 0.06 -17.72
C VAL A 94 8.77 -1.14 -17.13
N ASP A 95 8.30 -2.06 -17.97
CA ASP A 95 7.52 -3.22 -17.53
C ASP A 95 8.34 -4.13 -16.59
N ALA A 96 9.61 -4.40 -16.93
CA ALA A 96 10.51 -5.18 -16.08
C ALA A 96 10.77 -4.51 -14.72
N ALA A 97 10.98 -3.19 -14.70
CA ALA A 97 11.19 -2.45 -13.48
C ALA A 97 9.93 -2.42 -12.59
N MET A 98 8.75 -2.26 -13.20
CA MET A 98 7.46 -2.31 -12.50
C MET A 98 7.22 -3.67 -11.85
N GLU A 99 7.64 -4.75 -12.51
CA GLU A 99 7.55 -6.11 -11.98
C GLU A 99 8.51 -6.33 -10.82
N ALA A 100 9.79 -5.94 -10.96
CA ALA A 100 10.79 -6.04 -9.90
C ALA A 100 10.39 -5.24 -8.65
N CYS A 101 9.75 -4.09 -8.85
CA CYS A 101 9.33 -3.17 -7.78
C CYS A 101 7.88 -3.36 -7.32
N ARG A 102 7.20 -4.43 -7.76
CA ARG A 102 5.76 -4.66 -7.52
C ARG A 102 5.39 -4.64 -6.03
N GLN A 103 6.27 -5.16 -5.17
CA GLN A 103 6.08 -5.19 -3.71
C GLN A 103 5.98 -3.81 -3.06
N TYR A 104 6.51 -2.76 -3.72
CA TYR A 104 6.48 -1.40 -3.22
C TYR A 104 5.45 -0.54 -3.94
N ASN A 105 4.92 -0.99 -5.08
CA ASN A 105 4.02 -0.18 -5.88
C ASN A 105 2.61 -0.14 -5.27
N PRO A 106 2.15 1.00 -4.73
CA PRO A 106 0.79 1.12 -4.23
C PRO A 106 -0.28 1.04 -5.35
N GLN A 107 0.12 1.11 -6.62
CA GLN A 107 -0.70 0.84 -7.81
C GLN A 107 -0.31 -0.46 -8.54
N GLY A 108 0.60 -1.27 -7.97
CA GLY A 108 1.27 -2.44 -8.59
C GLY A 108 0.41 -3.62 -8.96
N GLU A 109 -0.87 -3.58 -8.58
CA GLU A 109 -1.88 -4.50 -9.06
C GLU A 109 -2.23 -4.28 -10.56
N SER A 110 -1.67 -3.23 -11.20
CA SER A 110 -2.05 -2.76 -12.54
C SER A 110 -1.31 -3.38 -13.73
N GLY A 111 -0.39 -4.35 -13.53
CA GLY A 111 0.28 -5.08 -14.63
C GLY A 111 -0.45 -6.36 -15.04
N PRO A 112 -0.16 -6.95 -16.21
CA PRO A 112 -0.69 -8.26 -16.60
C PRO A 112 -0.34 -9.28 -15.52
N ASN A 113 -1.36 -9.80 -14.84
CA ASN A 113 -1.21 -10.88 -13.88
C ASN A 113 -1.91 -12.10 -14.48
N PRO A 114 -1.17 -13.17 -14.84
CA PRO A 114 -1.74 -14.38 -15.42
C PRO A 114 -2.90 -14.95 -14.60
N GLN A 115 -2.81 -14.88 -13.27
CA GLN A 115 -3.86 -15.33 -12.36
C GLN A 115 -5.08 -14.42 -12.39
N GLN A 116 -4.92 -13.10 -12.50
CA GLN A 116 -6.06 -12.19 -12.69
C GLN A 116 -6.73 -12.39 -14.06
N GLU A 117 -5.95 -12.69 -15.10
CA GLU A 117 -6.48 -12.96 -16.43
C GLU A 117 -7.28 -14.28 -16.46
N GLU A 118 -6.78 -15.31 -15.79
CA GLU A 118 -7.49 -16.57 -15.60
C GLU A 118 -8.78 -16.36 -14.78
N ASN A 119 -8.69 -15.62 -13.67
CA ASN A 119 -9.86 -15.28 -12.86
C ASN A 119 -10.88 -14.44 -13.64
N GLY A 120 -10.43 -13.54 -14.50
CA GLY A 120 -11.28 -12.77 -15.40
C GLY A 120 -12.03 -13.65 -16.40
N ARG A 121 -11.37 -14.66 -16.97
CA ARG A 121 -12.00 -15.66 -17.86
C ARG A 121 -13.04 -16.48 -17.11
N LYS A 122 -12.70 -17.00 -15.92
CA LYS A 122 -13.64 -17.75 -15.06
C LYS A 122 -14.83 -16.90 -14.63
N PHE A 123 -14.61 -15.63 -14.32
CA PHE A 123 -15.67 -14.69 -13.98
C PHE A 123 -16.62 -14.48 -15.17
N ALA A 124 -16.08 -14.24 -16.37
CA ALA A 124 -16.89 -14.07 -17.58
C ALA A 124 -17.74 -15.31 -17.89
N GLU A 125 -17.17 -16.51 -17.77
CA GLU A 125 -17.92 -17.76 -17.89
C GLU A 125 -19.02 -17.90 -16.83
N CYS A 126 -18.71 -17.55 -15.58
CA CYS A 126 -19.67 -17.58 -14.48
C CYS A 126 -20.85 -16.63 -14.72
N MET A 127 -20.58 -15.41 -15.20
CA MET A 127 -21.63 -14.43 -15.54
C MET A 127 -22.58 -14.98 -16.60
N ARG A 128 -22.04 -15.56 -17.68
CA ARG A 128 -22.84 -16.19 -18.74
C ARG A 128 -23.68 -17.36 -18.23
N LYS A 129 -23.12 -18.20 -17.36
CA LYS A 129 -23.85 -19.32 -16.73
C LYS A 129 -24.98 -18.86 -15.80
N ASN A 130 -24.91 -17.62 -15.29
CA ASN A 130 -25.90 -17.04 -14.39
C ASN A 130 -26.87 -16.07 -15.09
N GLY A 131 -27.03 -16.18 -16.42
CA GLY A 131 -28.05 -15.46 -17.19
C GLY A 131 -27.52 -14.31 -18.04
N VAL A 132 -26.29 -13.84 -17.79
CA VAL A 132 -25.70 -12.70 -18.50
C VAL A 132 -24.96 -13.18 -19.75
N GLU A 133 -25.67 -13.77 -20.71
CA GLU A 133 -25.07 -14.48 -21.85
C GLU A 133 -24.18 -13.58 -22.73
N LYS A 134 -24.48 -12.28 -22.80
CA LYS A 134 -23.74 -11.30 -23.59
C LYS A 134 -22.48 -10.78 -22.90
N PHE A 135 -22.13 -11.32 -21.73
CA PHE A 135 -20.96 -10.90 -20.99
C PHE A 135 -19.66 -11.25 -21.75
N PRO A 136 -18.83 -10.25 -22.12
CA PRO A 136 -17.66 -10.46 -22.97
C PRO A 136 -16.49 -11.11 -22.23
N ASP A 137 -15.66 -11.85 -22.96
CA ASP A 137 -14.39 -12.36 -22.43
C ASP A 137 -13.32 -11.28 -22.35
N PRO A 138 -12.41 -11.35 -21.37
CA PRO A 138 -11.29 -10.44 -21.28
C PRO A 138 -10.27 -10.70 -22.40
N LYS A 139 -9.77 -9.63 -23.03
CA LYS A 139 -8.72 -9.70 -24.04
C LYS A 139 -7.35 -9.99 -23.40
N PRO A 140 -6.39 -10.58 -24.13
CA PRO A 140 -5.03 -10.77 -23.63
C PRO A 140 -4.42 -9.44 -23.17
N GLY A 141 -3.85 -9.42 -21.96
CA GLY A 141 -3.29 -8.21 -21.37
C GLY A 141 -4.33 -7.13 -20.99
N GLN A 142 -5.64 -7.44 -21.08
CA GLN A 142 -6.69 -6.57 -20.57
C GLN A 142 -6.68 -6.58 -19.04
N ARG A 143 -6.76 -5.38 -18.46
CA ARG A 143 -6.88 -5.24 -17.02
C ARG A 143 -8.31 -5.56 -16.58
N GLY A 144 -8.44 -6.64 -15.82
CA GLY A 144 -9.71 -7.06 -15.24
C GLY A 144 -10.77 -7.35 -16.30
N VAL A 145 -12.03 -7.22 -15.90
CA VAL A 145 -13.17 -7.56 -16.73
C VAL A 145 -13.95 -6.29 -17.09
N MET A 146 -14.28 -6.13 -18.36
CA MET A 146 -15.03 -4.96 -18.85
C MET A 146 -16.49 -5.33 -19.07
N ILE A 147 -17.40 -4.47 -18.59
CA ILE A 147 -18.83 -4.62 -18.88
C ILE A 147 -19.08 -4.08 -20.29
N GLY A 148 -19.58 -4.94 -21.17
CA GLY A 148 -19.92 -4.56 -22.54
C GLY A 148 -21.15 -3.64 -22.61
N PRO A 149 -21.36 -2.94 -23.74
CA PRO A 149 -22.57 -2.12 -23.94
C PRO A 149 -23.85 -2.95 -23.72
N GLY A 150 -24.77 -2.44 -22.90
CA GLY A 150 -26.06 -3.10 -22.61
C GLY A 150 -25.99 -4.36 -21.74
N VAL A 151 -24.80 -4.77 -21.28
CA VAL A 151 -24.64 -5.92 -20.38
C VAL A 151 -25.07 -5.58 -18.95
N GLY A 152 -24.86 -4.34 -18.51
CA GLY A 152 -25.29 -3.88 -17.19
C GLY A 152 -26.80 -3.71 -17.05
N ASP A 153 -27.52 -3.62 -18.16
CA ASP A 153 -28.99 -3.51 -18.21
C ASP A 153 -29.68 -4.89 -18.17
N ASP A 154 -28.90 -5.97 -18.22
CA ASP A 154 -29.41 -7.33 -18.12
C ASP A 154 -30.01 -7.56 -16.71
N PRO A 155 -31.26 -8.02 -16.60
CA PRO A 155 -31.91 -8.22 -15.30
C PRO A 155 -31.17 -9.20 -14.39
N ASP A 156 -30.40 -10.13 -14.98
CA ASP A 156 -29.62 -11.13 -14.24
C ASP A 156 -28.23 -10.61 -13.84
N PHE A 157 -27.80 -9.45 -14.35
CA PHE A 157 -26.46 -8.90 -14.16
C PHE A 157 -26.04 -8.82 -12.69
N LYS A 158 -26.88 -8.20 -11.86
CA LYS A 158 -26.56 -7.96 -10.44
C LYS A 158 -26.41 -9.28 -9.66
N LYS A 159 -27.35 -10.21 -9.88
CA LYS A 159 -27.35 -11.52 -9.21
C LYS A 159 -26.16 -12.36 -9.64
N ALA A 160 -25.85 -12.35 -10.93
CA ALA A 160 -24.68 -13.03 -11.48
C ALA A 160 -23.38 -12.44 -10.90
N GLN A 161 -23.27 -11.11 -10.82
CA GLN A 161 -22.11 -10.45 -10.24
C GLN A 161 -21.90 -10.84 -8.77
N GLU A 162 -22.96 -10.80 -7.95
CA GLU A 162 -22.88 -11.19 -6.54
C GLU A 162 -22.45 -12.65 -6.35
N THR A 163 -22.89 -13.52 -7.25
CA THR A 163 -22.52 -14.95 -7.25
C THR A 163 -21.07 -15.17 -7.69
N CYS A 164 -20.60 -14.40 -8.68
CA CYS A 164 -19.33 -14.63 -9.34
C CYS A 164 -18.17 -13.77 -8.80
N GLN A 165 -18.43 -12.71 -8.03
CA GLN A 165 -17.42 -11.72 -7.60
C GLN A 165 -16.25 -12.31 -6.79
N SER A 166 -16.46 -13.43 -6.09
CA SER A 166 -15.39 -14.10 -5.31
C SER A 166 -14.25 -14.59 -6.21
N ILE A 167 -14.55 -14.93 -7.47
CA ILE A 167 -13.57 -15.38 -8.45
C ILE A 167 -12.51 -14.30 -8.71
N LEU A 168 -12.92 -13.02 -8.74
CA LEU A 168 -11.99 -11.90 -8.95
C LEU A 168 -11.12 -11.62 -7.72
N ALA A 169 -11.59 -11.94 -6.52
CA ALA A 169 -10.83 -11.79 -5.28
C ALA A 169 -9.79 -12.91 -5.06
N GLY A 170 -9.70 -13.89 -5.97
CA GLY A 170 -8.75 -15.01 -5.88
C GLY A 170 -9.04 -15.97 -4.72
N LYS A 171 -10.29 -16.04 -4.27
CA LYS A 171 -10.75 -16.95 -3.22
C LYS A 171 -11.39 -18.21 -3.80
#